data_AF-A0A1E4TRA6-F1
#
_entry.id   AF-A0A1E4TRA6-F1
#
_cell.length_a   1.000
_cell.length_b   1.000
_cell.length_c   1.000
_cell.angle_alpha   90.00
_cell.angle_beta   90.00
_cell.angle_gamma   90.00
#
_symmetry.space_group_name_H-M   'P 1'
#
loop_
_entity.id
_entity.type
_entity.pdbx_description
1 polymer ?
#
loop_
_entity_poly.entity_id
_entity_poly.type
_entity_poly.pdbx_seq_one_letter_code
_entity_poly.pdbx_strand_id
1 'polypeptide(L)'
;MRATSFRSAVTDQYHSKYNYTMTPAMLRARKPYFWRNTVSLFVLGGISLSVYVYTYSFLMKDDFEDIPIPPISDEDLAKLKKEYEANKLKDAALKDK
;
A
#
# COMPACT_ATOMS: atom_id res chain seq x y z
N MET A 1 -15.43 19.94 52.23
CA MET A 1 -16.36 18.95 51.62
C MET A 1 -15.92 18.70 50.19
N ARG A 2 -15.44 17.50 49.84
CA ARG A 2 -15.22 17.08 48.44
C ARG A 2 -16.18 15.92 48.17
N ALA A 3 -17.12 16.13 47.26
CA ALA A 3 -18.12 15.15 46.88
C ALA A 3 -17.43 13.97 46.17
N THR A 4 -17.30 12.85 46.88
CA THR A 4 -17.04 11.53 46.30
C THR A 4 -18.37 10.93 45.91
N SER A 5 -18.79 11.09 44.66
CA SER A 5 -19.91 10.32 44.12
C SER A 5 -19.79 10.12 42.62
N PHE A 6 -19.17 9.01 42.22
CA PHE A 6 -19.50 8.39 40.94
C PHE A 6 -19.35 6.88 41.04
N ARG A 7 -20.35 6.24 41.68
CA ARG A 7 -20.56 4.81 41.57
C ARG A 7 -21.55 4.58 40.44
N SER A 8 -21.06 4.57 39.21
CA SER A 8 -21.84 4.16 38.05
C SER A 8 -22.06 2.65 38.10
N ALA A 9 -23.31 2.24 37.97
CA ALA A 9 -23.77 0.86 38.01
C ALA A 9 -22.85 -0.09 37.23
N VAL A 10 -22.41 -1.15 37.91
CA VAL A 10 -21.82 -2.32 37.26
C VAL A 10 -22.98 -3.01 36.55
N THR A 11 -23.23 -2.62 35.30
CA THR A 11 -23.96 -3.47 34.37
C THR A 11 -22.92 -4.43 33.78
N ASP A 12 -23.26 -5.71 33.63
CA ASP A 12 -22.38 -6.75 33.04
C ASP A 12 -22.08 -6.53 31.53
N GLN A 13 -22.16 -5.28 31.08
CA GLN A 13 -22.12 -4.90 29.68
C GLN A 13 -20.75 -4.34 29.32
N TYR A 14 -20.12 -4.96 28.33
CA TYR A 14 -18.76 -4.64 27.90
C TYR A 14 -18.61 -3.20 27.38
N HIS A 15 -19.66 -2.60 26.82
CA HIS A 15 -19.65 -1.25 26.24
C HIS A 15 -20.58 -0.30 26.99
N SER A 16 -20.20 0.98 27.08
CA SER A 16 -21.09 1.99 27.65
C SER A 16 -22.26 2.27 26.69
N LYS A 17 -23.50 2.18 27.17
CA LYS A 17 -24.71 2.39 26.35
C LYS A 17 -24.77 3.76 25.66
N TYR A 18 -24.28 4.80 26.32
CA TYR A 18 -24.43 6.19 25.86
C TYR A 18 -23.25 6.68 25.03
N ASN A 19 -22.02 6.34 25.44
CA ASN A 19 -20.82 6.87 24.80
C ASN A 19 -20.21 5.87 23.80
N TYR A 20 -20.75 4.64 23.71
CA TYR A 20 -20.18 3.49 22.97
C TYR A 20 -18.70 3.18 23.29
N THR A 21 -18.16 3.84 24.31
CA THR A 21 -16.77 3.69 24.75
C THR A 21 -16.54 2.34 25.39
N MET A 22 -15.29 1.92 25.29
CA MET A 22 -14.79 0.70 25.90
C MET A 22 -14.69 0.87 27.42
N THR A 23 -15.21 -0.10 28.18
CA THR A 23 -15.12 -0.06 29.65
C THR A 23 -13.66 -0.16 30.14
N PRO A 24 -13.33 0.45 31.30
CA PRO A 24 -11.97 0.41 31.86
C PRO A 24 -11.48 -1.01 32.18
N ALA A 25 -12.40 -1.94 32.48
CA ALA A 25 -12.08 -3.36 32.64
C ALA A 25 -11.56 -3.99 31.34
N MET A 26 -12.23 -3.71 30.22
CA MET A 26 -11.84 -4.22 28.90
C MET A 26 -10.52 -3.60 28.39
N LEU A 27 -10.28 -2.32 28.64
CA LEU A 27 -9.01 -1.69 28.29
C LEU A 27 -7.83 -2.37 29.00
N ARG A 28 -8.00 -2.74 30.28
CA ARG A 28 -6.98 -3.46 31.06
C ARG A 28 -6.68 -4.85 30.48
N ALA A 29 -7.71 -5.58 30.07
CA ALA A 29 -7.56 -6.91 29.48
C ALA A 29 -6.73 -6.89 28.18
N ARG A 30 -6.73 -5.77 27.43
CA ARG A 30 -6.03 -5.65 26.14
C ARG A 30 -4.62 -5.07 26.24
N LYS A 31 -4.29 -4.40 27.35
CA LYS A 31 -2.95 -3.83 27.59
C LYS A 31 -1.79 -4.78 27.25
N PRO A 32 -1.78 -6.06 27.66
CA PRO A 32 -0.64 -6.93 27.39
C PRO A 32 -0.52 -7.37 25.92
N TYR A 33 -1.61 -7.35 25.14
CA TYR A 33 -1.62 -7.82 23.75
C TYR A 33 -1.25 -6.74 22.75
N PHE A 34 -1.34 -5.46 23.15
CA PHE A 34 -1.03 -4.34 22.25
C PHE A 34 0.37 -4.47 21.67
N TRP A 35 1.39 -4.65 22.50
CA TRP A 35 2.77 -4.76 22.04
C TRP A 35 3.02 -6.00 21.19
N ARG A 36 2.49 -7.16 21.60
CA ARG A 36 2.65 -8.43 20.87
C ARG A 36 2.03 -8.35 19.47
N ASN A 37 0.85 -7.76 19.36
CA ASN A 37 0.16 -7.59 18.09
C ASN A 37 0.84 -6.54 17.21
N THR A 38 1.30 -5.43 17.79
CA THR A 38 2.08 -4.42 17.07
C THR A 38 3.35 -5.01 16.48
N VAL A 39 4.10 -5.79 17.26
CA VAL A 39 5.31 -6.48 16.75
C VAL A 39 4.94 -7.43 15.60
N SER A 40 3.88 -8.23 15.74
CA SER A 40 3.46 -9.12 14.65
C SER A 40 3.09 -8.37 13.37
N LEU A 41 2.45 -7.19 13.49
CA LEU A 41 2.13 -6.34 12.35
C LEU A 41 3.40 -5.81 11.68
N PHE A 42 4.38 -5.35 12.45
CA PHE A 42 5.65 -4.88 11.92
C PHE A 42 6.47 -5.99 11.28
N VAL A 43 6.43 -7.21 11.81
CA VAL A 43 7.11 -8.35 11.19
C VAL A 43 6.47 -8.67 9.83
N LEU A 44 5.15 -8.84 9.78
CA LEU A 44 4.45 -9.15 8.54
C LEU A 44 4.58 -8.03 7.50
N GLY A 45 4.34 -6.78 7.91
CA GLY A 45 4.46 -5.61 7.05
C GLY A 45 5.91 -5.35 6.61
N GLY A 46 6.86 -5.51 7.54
CA GLY A 46 8.29 -5.33 7.29
C GLY A 46 8.83 -6.35 6.30
N ILE A 47 8.43 -7.63 6.40
CA ILE A 47 8.81 -8.65 5.42
C ILE A 47 8.31 -8.27 4.03
N SER A 48 7.02 -7.95 3.89
CA SER A 48 6.45 -7.59 2.58
C SER A 48 7.12 -6.35 1.98
N LEU A 49 7.30 -5.30 2.79
CA LEU A 49 7.98 -4.07 2.36
C LEU A 49 9.44 -4.33 1.99
N SER A 50 10.16 -5.14 2.77
CA SER A 50 11.57 -5.46 2.53
C SER A 50 11.78 -6.17 1.19
N VAL A 51 10.91 -7.12 0.85
CA VAL A 51 10.94 -7.83 -0.43
C VAL A 51 10.71 -6.83 -1.57
N TYR A 52 9.70 -5.96 -1.46
CA TYR A 52 9.42 -4.95 -2.48
C TYR A 52 10.58 -3.97 -2.68
N VAL A 53 11.13 -3.43 -1.60
CA VAL A 53 12.26 -2.48 -1.69
C VAL A 53 13.49 -3.16 -2.26
N TYR A 54 13.76 -4.40 -1.85
CA TYR A 54 14.87 -5.18 -2.39
C TYR A 54 14.71 -5.39 -3.89
N THR A 55 13.55 -5.89 -4.34
CA THR A 55 13.31 -6.14 -5.77
C THR A 55 13.38 -4.84 -6.58
N TYR A 56 12.79 -3.76 -6.09
CA TYR A 56 12.85 -2.45 -6.73
C TYR A 56 14.30 -1.96 -6.89
N SER A 57 15.09 -2.01 -5.81
CA SER A 57 16.50 -1.58 -5.82
C SER A 57 17.40 -2.47 -6.68
N PHE A 58 17.05 -3.75 -6.84
CA PHE A 58 17.79 -4.71 -7.64
C PHE A 58 17.50 -4.57 -9.13
N LEU A 59 16.22 -4.45 -9.50
CA LEU A 59 15.81 -4.30 -10.91
C LEU A 59 16.19 -2.94 -11.50
N MET A 60 16.11 -1.86 -10.71
CA MET A 60 16.41 -0.51 -11.22
C MET A 60 17.89 -0.24 -11.49
N LYS A 61 18.77 -1.21 -11.23
CA LYS A 61 20.21 -1.10 -11.51
C LYS A 61 20.59 -1.52 -12.93
N ASP A 62 19.65 -2.03 -13.72
CA ASP A 62 19.93 -2.47 -15.08
C ASP A 62 19.94 -1.26 -16.03
N ASP A 63 21.15 -0.79 -16.37
CA ASP A 63 21.37 0.22 -17.40
C ASP A 63 21.48 -0.52 -18.75
N PHE A 64 20.47 -0.33 -19.62
CA PHE A 64 20.36 -0.97 -20.95
C PHE A 64 21.45 -0.54 -21.96
N GLU A 65 22.58 -0.02 -21.48
CA GLU A 65 23.69 0.47 -22.30
C GLU A 65 24.43 -0.66 -23.05
N ASP A 66 24.39 -1.90 -22.55
CA ASP A 66 25.03 -3.07 -23.17
C ASP A 66 24.16 -3.73 -24.26
N ILE A 67 23.02 -3.12 -24.64
CA ILE A 67 22.21 -3.59 -25.75
C ILE A 67 22.67 -2.85 -27.02
N PRO A 68 23.49 -3.47 -27.89
CA PRO A 68 23.87 -2.85 -29.15
C PRO A 68 22.63 -2.68 -30.03
N ILE A 69 22.31 -1.44 -30.38
CA ILE A 69 21.23 -1.15 -31.32
C ILE A 69 21.71 -1.61 -32.72
N PRO A 70 21.01 -2.55 -33.38
CA PRO A 70 21.38 -2.95 -34.73
C PRO A 70 21.28 -1.73 -35.66
N PRO A 71 22.25 -1.52 -36.57
CA PRO A 71 22.18 -0.42 -37.52
C PRO A 71 20.98 -0.64 -38.46
N ILE A 72 20.02 0.29 -38.42
CA ILE A 72 18.82 0.27 -39.26
C ILE A 72 19.11 1.09 -40.52
N SER A 73 18.68 0.61 -41.69
CA SER A 73 18.78 1.38 -42.93
C SER A 73 17.83 2.61 -42.87
N ASP A 74 18.24 3.75 -43.45
CA ASP A 74 17.43 4.97 -43.43
C ASP A 74 16.04 4.79 -44.07
N GLU A 75 15.93 3.88 -45.04
CA GLU A 75 14.67 3.55 -45.74
C GLU A 75 13.69 2.82 -44.83
N ASP A 76 14.18 1.90 -43.99
CA ASP A 76 13.34 1.12 -43.09
C ASP A 76 12.91 1.94 -41.88
N LEU A 77 13.73 2.90 -41.44
CA LEU A 77 13.35 3.88 -40.41
C LEU A 77 12.16 4.74 -40.86
N ALA A 78 12.15 5.15 -42.14
CA ALA A 78 11.06 5.94 -42.70
C ALA A 78 9.75 5.14 -42.79
N LYS A 79 9.81 3.84 -43.11
CA LYS A 79 8.64 2.94 -43.11
C LYS A 79 8.11 2.74 -41.69
N LEU A 80 8.99 2.42 -40.74
CA LEU A 80 8.63 2.19 -39.34
C LEU A 80 7.99 3.41 -38.68
N LYS A 81 8.49 4.63 -38.96
CA LYS A 81 7.86 5.87 -38.47
C LYS A 81 6.44 6.05 -39.01
N LYS A 82 6.23 5.80 -40.30
CA LYS A 82 4.89 5.89 -40.92
C LYS A 82 3.92 4.87 -40.31
N GLU A 83 4.37 3.65 -40.06
CA GLU A 83 3.57 2.61 -39.42
C GLU A 83 3.24 2.93 -37.96
N TYR A 84 4.21 3.45 -37.20
CA TYR A 84 4.01 3.90 -35.82
C TYR A 84 2.99 5.04 -35.73
N GLU A 85 3.10 6.06 -36.59
CA GLU A 85 2.14 7.16 -36.66
C GLU A 85 0.74 6.66 -37.03
N ALA A 86 0.63 5.76 -38.01
CA ALA A 86 -0.64 5.15 -38.39
C ALA A 86 -1.28 4.37 -37.23
N ASN A 87 -0.50 3.62 -36.46
CA ASN A 87 -1.01 2.87 -35.31
C ASN A 87 -1.38 3.80 -34.14
N LYS A 88 -0.56 4.81 -33.84
CA LYS A 88 -0.88 5.82 -32.82
C LYS A 88 -2.19 6.55 -33.12
N LEU A 89 -2.44 6.87 -34.39
CA LEU A 89 -3.69 7.49 -34.84
C LEU A 89 -4.88 6.53 -34.73
N LYS A 90 -4.70 5.25 -35.06
CA LYS A 90 -5.74 4.22 -34.85
C LYS A 90 -6.09 4.06 -33.38
N ASP A 91 -5.09 3.98 -32.51
CA ASP A 91 -5.27 3.83 -31.06
C ASP A 91 -5.97 5.05 -30.46
N ALA A 92 -5.61 6.25 -30.90
CA ALA A 92 -6.30 7.49 -30.50
C ALA A 92 -7.77 7.48 -30.98
N ALA A 93 -8.03 7.12 -32.24
CA ALA A 93 -9.38 7.05 -32.79
C ALA A 93 -10.26 5.96 -32.15
N LEU A 94 -9.64 4.90 -31.61
CA LEU A 94 -10.34 3.82 -30.91
C LEU A 94 -10.69 4.20 -29.46
N LYS A 95 -9.91 5.11 -28.86
CA LYS A 95 -10.14 5.62 -27.50
C LYS A 95 -11.29 6.64 -27.42
N ASP A 96 -11.64 7.26 -28.55
CA ASP A 96 -12.71 8.26 -28.67
C ASP A 96 -14.09 7.65 -29.02
N LYS A 97 -14.18 6.32 -29.21
CA LYS A 97 -15.42 5.57 -29.45
C LYS A 97 -15.95 4.91 -28.18
#